data_AF-G9P5K1-F1
#
_entry.id   AF-G9P5K1-F1
#
_cell.length_a   1.000
_cell.length_b   1.000
_cell.length_c   1.000
_cell.angle_alpha   90.00
_cell.angle_beta   90.00
_cell.angle_gamma   90.00
#
_symmetry.space_group_name_H-M   'P 1'
#
loop_
_entity.id
_entity.type
_entity.pdbx_description
1 polymer ?
#
loop_
_entity_poly.entity_id
_entity_poly.type
_entity_poly.pdbx_seq_one_letter_code
_entity_poly.pdbx_strand_id
1 'polypeptide(L)'
;MKDLTADNITELLIAIRHLHDFAHETRLSMAQWEYAVDFLAACGQKCFPTRQFVLLSDAIGLSLLVDSIDHIKPEGATEGTVLGPFHIHEAHHIRYSNASSLHYQRSPRQTSREHGFYDVQYSNRGNPHGRAALKTDTNGQVWFKAIVLIAYPVPTDDPAGNFLRAMGRHPCRPAHVHFMFDRPGYDHLITALTIRGDRFESHDPVFGVKKSLIVDIKQVTAEPMAKKCGYPLGMKLLEHEFVVVTNAEATKLRREKAQEIMGCGGRKVDFYNDLPFLAVD
;
A
#
# COMPACT_ATOMS: atom_id res chain seq x y z
N MET A 1 -10.73 24.98 -3.91
CA MET A 1 -9.28 24.78 -4.10
C MET A 1 -8.65 24.93 -2.72
N LYS A 2 -7.69 24.10 -2.30
CA LYS A 2 -6.86 24.48 -1.15
C LYS A 2 -6.02 25.67 -1.59
N ASP A 3 -5.92 26.70 -0.76
CA ASP A 3 -5.10 27.88 -1.08
C ASP A 3 -3.62 27.48 -1.15
N LEU A 4 -2.88 28.12 -2.07
CA LEU A 4 -1.43 27.97 -2.14
C LEU A 4 -0.82 28.63 -0.89
N THR A 5 -0.14 27.83 -0.06
CA THR A 5 0.61 28.31 1.10
C THR A 5 2.08 28.49 0.73
N ALA A 6 2.82 29.28 1.51
CA ALA A 6 4.26 29.42 1.35
C ALA A 6 4.99 28.06 1.36
N ASP A 7 4.52 27.14 2.22
CA ASP A 7 5.09 25.78 2.36
C ASP A 7 4.94 24.96 1.07
N ASN A 8 3.77 25.00 0.42
CA ASN A 8 3.52 24.24 -0.81
C ASN A 8 4.17 24.88 -2.05
N ILE A 9 4.43 26.20 -2.03
CA ILE A 9 5.02 26.90 -3.19
C ILE A 9 6.47 26.44 -3.43
N THR A 10 7.24 26.18 -2.37
CA THR A 10 8.65 25.78 -2.50
C THR A 10 8.79 24.43 -3.22
N GLU A 11 7.97 23.45 -2.84
CA GLU A 11 7.94 22.13 -3.49
C GLU A 11 7.51 22.23 -4.96
N LEU A 12 6.52 23.08 -5.26
CA LEU A 12 6.07 23.34 -6.63
C LEU A 12 7.17 23.97 -7.49
N LEU A 13 7.94 24.92 -6.96
CA LEU A 13 9.08 25.51 -7.67
C LEU A 13 10.18 24.48 -7.97
N ILE A 14 10.46 23.57 -7.03
CA ILE A 14 11.39 22.46 -7.25
C ILE A 14 10.87 21.52 -8.34
N ALA A 15 9.58 21.16 -8.31
CA ALA A 15 8.96 20.35 -9.34
C ALA A 15 9.04 21.01 -10.73
N ILE A 16 8.79 22.33 -10.82
CA ILE A 16 8.92 23.10 -12.07
C ILE A 16 10.35 23.01 -12.62
N ARG A 17 11.37 23.13 -11.77
CA ARG A 17 12.77 22.96 -12.19
C ARG A 17 13.00 21.58 -12.82
N HIS A 18 12.56 20.51 -12.16
CA HIS A 18 12.71 19.15 -12.71
C HIS A 18 11.94 18.94 -14.02
N LEU A 19 10.77 19.58 -14.17
CA LEU A 19 10.01 19.54 -15.42
C LEU A 19 10.72 20.29 -16.55
N HIS A 20 11.36 21.44 -16.27
CA HIS A 20 12.17 22.15 -17.25
C HIS A 20 13.40 21.34 -17.67
N ASP A 21 14.11 20.75 -16.71
CA ASP A 21 15.27 19.90 -16.98
C ASP A 21 14.87 18.70 -17.86
N PHE A 22 13.76 18.04 -17.55
CA PHE A 22 13.19 16.96 -18.37
C PHE A 22 12.88 17.42 -19.81
N ALA A 23 12.24 18.57 -19.96
CA ALA A 23 11.90 19.10 -21.29
C ALA A 23 13.17 19.42 -22.11
N HIS A 24 14.20 19.96 -21.46
CA HIS A 24 15.49 20.23 -22.09
C HIS A 24 16.23 18.95 -22.48
N GLU A 25 16.33 17.98 -21.56
CA GLU A 25 17.02 16.70 -21.77
C GLU A 25 16.41 15.92 -22.93
N THR A 26 15.08 15.84 -22.98
CA THR A 26 14.36 15.06 -23.99
C THR A 26 14.12 15.81 -25.29
N ARG A 27 14.39 17.12 -25.34
CA ARG A 27 13.97 18.02 -26.42
C ARG A 27 12.48 17.87 -26.74
N LEU A 28 11.66 17.98 -25.69
CA LEU A 28 10.22 17.76 -25.78
C LEU A 28 9.58 18.64 -26.88
N SER A 29 9.02 18.00 -27.90
CA SER A 29 8.31 18.67 -28.99
C SER A 29 6.92 19.13 -28.57
N MET A 30 6.33 20.08 -29.31
CA MET A 30 4.94 20.51 -29.08
C MET A 30 3.95 19.35 -29.16
N ALA A 31 4.11 18.46 -30.15
CA ALA A 31 3.21 17.31 -30.30
C ALA A 31 3.30 16.32 -29.13
N GLN A 32 4.51 16.07 -28.60
CA GLN A 32 4.69 15.22 -27.42
C GLN A 32 4.15 15.88 -26.15
N TRP A 33 4.32 17.20 -26.03
CA TRP A 33 3.76 17.98 -24.93
C TRP A 33 2.23 17.96 -24.94
N GLU A 34 1.60 18.21 -26.09
CA GLU A 34 0.13 18.12 -26.26
C GLU A 34 -0.38 16.73 -25.88
N TYR A 35 0.27 15.66 -26.37
CA TYR A 35 -0.08 14.30 -25.98
C TYR A 35 0.01 14.05 -24.48
N ALA A 36 1.05 14.56 -23.81
CA ALA A 36 1.20 14.42 -22.37
C ALA A 36 0.11 15.17 -21.58
N VAL A 37 -0.24 16.39 -22.02
CA VAL A 37 -1.34 17.17 -21.44
C VAL A 37 -2.67 16.44 -21.59
N ASP A 38 -2.96 15.92 -22.78
CA ASP A 38 -4.19 15.14 -23.06
C ASP A 38 -4.26 13.87 -22.21
N PHE A 39 -3.13 13.17 -22.05
CA PHE A 39 -3.04 12.00 -21.17
C PHE A 39 -3.37 12.35 -19.70
N LEU A 40 -2.78 13.43 -19.17
CA LEU A 40 -3.05 13.89 -17.80
C LEU A 40 -4.51 14.34 -17.64
N ALA A 41 -5.07 15.03 -18.64
CA ALA A 41 -6.47 15.41 -18.67
C ALA A 41 -7.40 14.17 -18.65
N ALA A 42 -7.08 13.15 -19.44
CA ALA A 42 -7.83 11.89 -19.46
C ALA A 42 -7.78 11.15 -18.12
N CYS A 43 -6.61 11.12 -17.44
CA CYS A 43 -6.49 10.63 -16.06
C CYS A 43 -7.44 11.39 -15.13
N GLY A 44 -7.43 12.73 -15.19
CA GLY A 44 -8.28 13.59 -14.37
C GLY A 44 -9.78 13.37 -14.60
N GLN A 45 -10.21 13.21 -15.84
CA GLN A 45 -11.62 12.96 -16.18
C GLN A 45 -12.13 11.61 -15.64
N LYS A 46 -11.25 10.60 -15.54
CA LYS A 46 -11.59 9.29 -14.94
C LYS A 46 -11.37 9.22 -13.43
N CYS A 47 -10.90 10.29 -12.77
CA CYS A 47 -10.63 10.30 -11.32
C CYS A 47 -11.88 10.09 -10.43
N PHE A 48 -13.08 10.15 -11.00
CA PHE A 48 -14.32 9.80 -10.32
C PHE A 48 -15.10 8.80 -11.19
N PRO A 49 -15.41 7.59 -10.71
CA PRO A 49 -15.30 7.09 -9.34
C PRO A 49 -13.94 6.47 -8.94
N THR A 50 -13.00 6.30 -9.88
CA THR A 50 -11.72 5.63 -9.63
C THR A 50 -10.58 6.60 -9.35
N ARG A 51 -9.71 6.37 -8.36
CA ARG A 51 -8.57 7.25 -8.04
C ARG A 51 -7.42 7.15 -9.08
N GLN A 52 -7.65 7.57 -10.32
CA GLN A 52 -6.74 7.36 -11.46
C GLN A 52 -5.34 7.96 -11.30
N PHE A 53 -5.22 9.17 -10.75
CA PHE A 53 -3.90 9.74 -10.47
C PHE A 53 -3.12 8.94 -9.42
N VAL A 54 -3.81 8.30 -8.48
CA VAL A 54 -3.17 7.38 -7.52
C VAL A 54 -2.69 6.12 -8.23
N LEU A 55 -3.51 5.52 -9.10
CA LEU A 55 -3.09 4.36 -9.90
C LEU A 55 -1.91 4.67 -10.83
N LEU A 56 -1.90 5.86 -11.45
CA LEU A 56 -0.75 6.31 -12.25
C LEU A 56 0.49 6.47 -11.37
N SER A 57 0.36 7.11 -10.20
CA SER A 57 1.43 7.25 -9.20
C SER A 57 1.98 5.90 -8.74
N ASP A 58 1.10 4.93 -8.48
CA ASP A 58 1.46 3.56 -8.14
C ASP A 58 2.23 2.88 -9.29
N ALA A 59 1.72 3.02 -10.51
CA ALA A 59 2.30 2.40 -11.71
C ALA A 59 3.68 2.97 -12.07
N ILE A 60 3.99 4.23 -11.74
CA ILE A 60 5.33 4.81 -11.93
C ILE A 60 6.24 4.69 -10.70
N GLY A 61 5.73 4.11 -9.60
CA GLY A 61 6.49 3.90 -8.36
C GLY A 61 6.60 5.14 -7.46
N LEU A 62 5.94 6.25 -7.81
CA LEU A 62 5.99 7.48 -7.02
C LEU A 62 5.33 7.29 -5.64
N SER A 63 4.20 6.58 -5.57
CA SER A 63 3.51 6.33 -4.29
C SER A 63 4.40 5.57 -3.30
N LEU A 64 5.12 4.55 -3.78
CA LEU A 64 6.04 3.79 -2.94
C LEU A 64 7.25 4.64 -2.53
N LEU A 65 7.78 5.46 -3.44
CA LEU A 65 8.88 6.36 -3.12
C LEU A 65 8.49 7.33 -2.00
N VAL A 66 7.34 8.00 -2.13
CA VAL A 66 6.82 8.89 -1.09
C VAL A 66 6.60 8.14 0.22
N ASP A 67 5.99 6.95 0.19
CA ASP A 67 5.82 6.10 1.38
C ASP A 67 7.16 5.75 2.04
N SER A 68 8.19 5.43 1.26
CA SER A 68 9.50 5.07 1.79
C SER A 68 10.24 6.24 2.45
N ILE A 69 9.95 7.48 2.02
CA ILE A 69 10.50 8.71 2.60
C ILE A 69 9.74 9.04 3.89
N ASP A 70 8.40 9.04 3.83
CA ASP A 70 7.55 9.50 4.92
C ASP A 70 7.39 8.44 6.03
N HIS A 71 7.51 7.15 5.72
CA HIS A 71 7.35 6.05 6.67
C HIS A 71 8.61 5.20 6.84
N ILE A 72 9.78 5.82 6.85
CA ILE A 72 11.03 5.11 7.15
C ILE A 72 10.95 4.41 8.51
N LYS A 73 11.47 3.17 8.57
CA LYS A 73 11.45 2.32 9.77
C LYS A 73 12.88 1.99 10.21
N PRO A 74 13.16 1.87 11.52
CA PRO A 74 14.46 1.41 12.00
C PRO A 74 14.66 -0.07 11.65
N GLU A 75 15.91 -0.54 11.73
CA GLU A 75 16.23 -1.94 11.49
C GLU A 75 15.46 -2.86 12.45
N GLY A 76 14.92 -3.97 11.92
CA GLY A 76 14.13 -4.93 12.68
C GLY A 76 12.64 -4.57 12.84
N ALA A 77 12.22 -3.34 12.52
CA ALA A 77 10.81 -3.00 12.46
C ALA A 77 10.13 -3.52 11.18
N THR A 78 8.83 -3.82 11.26
CA THR A 78 8.09 -4.22 10.05
C THR A 78 7.96 -3.05 9.09
N GLU A 79 8.33 -3.30 7.83
CA GLU A 79 8.25 -2.30 6.78
C GLU A 79 6.80 -1.96 6.39
N GLY A 80 6.58 -0.69 6.08
CA GLY A 80 5.34 -0.24 5.43
C GLY A 80 5.33 -0.54 3.93
N THR A 81 4.15 -0.57 3.33
CA THR A 81 3.96 -0.58 1.87
C THR A 81 2.63 0.09 1.52
N VAL A 82 2.41 0.32 0.22
CA VAL A 82 1.21 1.01 -0.29
C VAL A 82 -0.10 0.35 0.17
N LEU A 83 -1.04 1.16 0.66
CA LEU A 83 -2.37 0.72 1.11
C LEU A 83 -3.21 0.13 -0.04
N GLY A 84 -3.01 0.65 -1.24
CA GLY A 84 -3.86 0.38 -2.40
C GLY A 84 -5.24 1.04 -2.30
N PRO A 85 -6.02 1.03 -3.40
CA PRO A 85 -7.25 1.81 -3.51
C PRO A 85 -8.50 1.18 -2.86
N PHE A 86 -8.40 -0.07 -2.36
CA PHE A 86 -9.57 -0.86 -1.93
C PHE A 86 -9.77 -0.92 -0.42
N HIS A 87 -9.01 -0.13 0.34
CA HIS A 87 -9.24 0.04 1.77
C HIS A 87 -10.51 0.87 2.03
N ILE A 88 -11.31 0.42 2.99
CA ILE A 88 -12.47 1.14 3.54
C ILE A 88 -12.57 0.86 5.04
N HIS A 89 -13.16 1.80 5.79
CA HIS A 89 -13.28 1.74 7.24
C HIS A 89 -14.37 0.77 7.73
N GLU A 90 -15.31 0.36 6.86
CA GLU A 90 -16.34 -0.61 7.23
C GLU A 90 -15.76 -2.02 7.27
N ALA A 91 -15.66 -2.63 8.45
CA ALA A 91 -15.24 -4.01 8.62
C ALA A 91 -16.00 -4.66 9.78
N HIS A 92 -16.06 -6.00 9.78
CA HIS A 92 -16.60 -6.73 10.92
C HIS A 92 -15.64 -6.61 12.12
N HIS A 93 -16.14 -6.12 13.25
CA HIS A 93 -15.42 -6.16 14.52
C HIS A 93 -15.55 -7.56 15.13
N ILE A 94 -14.48 -8.32 15.13
CA ILE A 94 -14.47 -9.67 15.68
C ILE A 94 -13.84 -9.62 17.07
N ARG A 95 -14.65 -9.89 18.10
CA ARG A 95 -14.15 -10.20 19.44
C ARG A 95 -13.81 -11.68 19.48
N TYR A 96 -12.68 -12.03 20.08
CA TYR A 96 -12.23 -13.42 20.25
C TYR A 96 -13.39 -14.37 20.56
N SER A 97 -13.61 -15.33 19.67
CA SER A 97 -14.16 -16.62 20.04
C SER A 97 -13.24 -17.68 19.43
N ASN A 98 -13.08 -18.80 20.12
CA ASN A 98 -12.24 -19.93 19.74
C ASN A 98 -12.73 -20.63 18.43
N ALA A 99 -13.65 -20.00 17.70
CA ALA A 99 -14.12 -20.33 16.37
C ALA A 99 -14.75 -19.06 15.75
N SER A 100 -13.93 -18.02 15.52
CA SER A 100 -14.36 -16.87 14.71
C SER A 100 -13.94 -17.07 13.27
N SER A 101 -14.81 -17.71 12.48
CA SER A 101 -14.62 -17.86 11.04
C SER A 101 -14.96 -16.56 10.31
N LEU A 102 -13.99 -15.94 9.61
CA LEU A 102 -14.37 -15.12 8.45
C LEU A 102 -14.90 -16.08 7.38
N HIS A 103 -16.22 -16.15 7.28
CA HIS A 103 -16.88 -16.80 6.15
C HIS A 103 -16.80 -15.87 4.94
N TYR A 104 -15.99 -16.24 3.95
CA TYR A 104 -16.33 -15.91 2.56
C TYR A 104 -17.51 -16.80 2.19
N GLN A 105 -18.74 -16.31 2.36
CA GLN A 105 -19.87 -16.91 1.65
C GLN A 105 -19.70 -16.47 0.19
N ARG A 106 -19.37 -17.41 -0.69
CA ARG A 106 -19.54 -17.22 -2.13
C ARG A 106 -20.92 -16.59 -2.33
N SER A 107 -20.98 -15.46 -3.04
CA SER A 107 -22.27 -14.96 -3.53
C SER A 107 -23.00 -16.14 -4.18
N PRO A 108 -24.26 -16.43 -3.81
CA PRO A 108 -25.02 -17.54 -4.40
C PRO A 108 -25.27 -17.39 -5.91
N ARG A 109 -24.89 -16.25 -6.50
CA ARG A 109 -25.03 -15.93 -7.92
C ARG A 109 -23.73 -15.42 -8.51
N GLN A 110 -22.72 -16.27 -8.56
CA GLN A 110 -21.74 -16.24 -9.65
C GLN A 110 -20.94 -17.54 -9.61
N THR A 111 -21.34 -18.46 -10.47
CA THR A 111 -20.59 -19.67 -10.81
C THR A 111 -19.40 -19.28 -11.67
N SER A 112 -18.35 -18.74 -11.05
CA SER A 112 -16.99 -18.89 -11.53
C SER A 112 -16.04 -18.75 -10.33
N ARG A 113 -15.06 -19.64 -10.26
CA ARG A 113 -13.82 -19.37 -9.53
C ARG A 113 -13.15 -18.13 -10.21
N GLU A 114 -12.15 -17.49 -9.58
CA GLU A 114 -11.04 -16.81 -10.32
C GLU A 114 -11.10 -15.31 -10.70
N HIS A 115 -11.62 -14.36 -9.90
CA HIS A 115 -11.49 -12.93 -10.27
C HIS A 115 -10.75 -11.98 -9.32
N GLY A 116 -10.33 -12.43 -8.13
CA GLY A 116 -9.44 -11.61 -7.28
C GLY A 116 -9.99 -10.24 -6.84
N PHE A 117 -11.31 -10.02 -6.92
CA PHE A 117 -11.94 -8.75 -6.56
C PHE A 117 -12.14 -8.57 -5.05
N TYR A 118 -11.96 -7.33 -4.59
CA TYR A 118 -12.39 -6.86 -3.27
C TYR A 118 -13.91 -6.64 -3.23
N ASP A 119 -14.49 -6.72 -2.03
CA ASP A 119 -15.93 -6.54 -1.81
C ASP A 119 -16.47 -5.18 -2.31
N VAL A 120 -15.68 -4.12 -2.20
CA VAL A 120 -16.01 -2.77 -2.68
C VAL A 120 -16.13 -2.64 -4.19
N GLN A 121 -15.64 -3.63 -4.95
CA GLN A 121 -15.69 -3.60 -6.41
C GLN A 121 -17.01 -4.18 -6.97
N TYR A 122 -17.84 -4.81 -6.14
CA TYR A 122 -19.14 -5.34 -6.58
C TYR A 122 -20.20 -4.24 -6.55
N SER A 123 -20.86 -4.01 -7.70
CA SER A 123 -21.95 -3.03 -7.83
C SER A 123 -23.17 -3.36 -6.95
N ASN A 124 -23.32 -4.62 -6.53
CA ASN A 124 -24.36 -5.11 -5.62
C ASN A 124 -23.83 -5.43 -4.22
N ARG A 125 -22.83 -4.67 -3.74
CA ARG A 125 -22.21 -4.87 -2.42
C ARG A 125 -23.27 -4.95 -1.31
N GLY A 126 -23.23 -6.06 -0.56
CA GLY A 126 -23.98 -6.25 0.67
C GLY A 126 -23.14 -5.90 1.90
N ASN A 127 -23.07 -6.81 2.87
CA ASN A 127 -22.23 -6.64 4.05
C ASN A 127 -20.72 -6.71 3.68
N PRO A 128 -19.84 -6.14 4.53
CA PRO A 128 -18.38 -6.27 4.38
C PRO A 128 -17.93 -7.74 4.23
N HIS A 129 -17.07 -8.02 3.25
CA HIS A 129 -16.53 -9.38 3.03
C HIS A 129 -15.02 -9.35 2.79
N GLY A 130 -14.31 -10.37 3.28
CA GLY A 130 -12.85 -10.47 3.13
C GLY A 130 -12.07 -9.44 3.95
N ARG A 131 -12.69 -8.83 4.96
CA ARG A 131 -12.09 -7.81 5.84
C ARG A 131 -12.60 -7.95 7.28
N ALA A 132 -11.73 -7.64 8.25
CA ALA A 132 -12.07 -7.64 9.67
C ALA A 132 -11.20 -6.64 10.45
N ALA A 133 -11.78 -6.10 11.51
CA ALA A 133 -11.06 -5.35 12.54
C ALA A 133 -10.88 -6.27 13.76
N LEU A 134 -9.63 -6.53 14.11
CA LEU A 134 -9.22 -7.45 15.17
C LEU A 134 -8.49 -6.68 16.26
N LYS A 135 -8.60 -7.15 17.51
CA LYS A 135 -7.76 -6.67 18.62
C LYS A 135 -6.84 -7.80 19.04
N THR A 136 -5.60 -7.51 19.41
CA THR A 136 -4.69 -8.52 19.97
C THR A 136 -5.15 -8.97 21.37
N ASP A 137 -4.74 -10.16 21.78
CA ASP A 137 -4.93 -10.64 23.15
C ASP A 137 -3.91 -10.01 24.11
N THR A 138 -3.89 -10.45 25.36
CA THR A 138 -2.97 -9.95 26.40
C THR A 138 -1.50 -10.26 26.10
N ASN A 139 -1.23 -11.21 25.20
CA ASN A 139 0.11 -11.58 24.76
C ASN A 139 0.48 -10.96 23.40
N GLY A 140 -0.35 -10.06 22.87
CA GLY A 140 -0.13 -9.43 21.56
C GLY A 140 -0.49 -10.31 20.36
N GLN A 141 -1.11 -11.47 20.56
CA GLN A 141 -1.40 -12.43 19.50
C GLN A 141 -2.79 -12.20 18.91
N VAL A 142 -2.98 -12.59 17.65
CA VAL A 142 -4.28 -12.63 16.98
C VAL A 142 -4.36 -13.86 16.08
N TRP A 143 -5.53 -14.51 16.04
CA TRP A 143 -5.80 -15.66 15.18
C TRP A 143 -7.09 -15.42 14.41
N PHE A 144 -7.06 -15.69 13.11
CA PHE A 144 -8.24 -15.58 12.26
C PHE A 144 -8.15 -16.56 11.09
N LYS A 145 -9.31 -16.96 10.58
CA LYS A 145 -9.41 -17.75 9.34
C LYS A 145 -9.50 -16.81 8.15
N ALA A 146 -8.82 -17.13 7.08
CA ALA A 146 -8.93 -16.43 5.80
C ALA A 146 -8.94 -17.44 4.64
N ILE A 147 -9.19 -16.93 3.44
CA ILE A 147 -8.96 -17.69 2.19
C ILE A 147 -7.52 -17.49 1.75
N VAL A 148 -6.95 -18.50 1.09
CA VAL A 148 -5.67 -18.32 0.40
C VAL A 148 -5.87 -17.36 -0.75
N LEU A 149 -5.08 -16.30 -0.75
CA LEU A 149 -5.16 -15.22 -1.72
C LEU A 149 -4.58 -15.67 -3.06
N ILE A 150 -5.03 -15.02 -4.11
CA ILE A 150 -4.54 -15.21 -5.49
C ILE A 150 -4.14 -13.87 -6.05
N ALA A 151 -3.22 -13.89 -7.02
CA ALA A 151 -2.88 -12.71 -7.81
C ALA A 151 -4.12 -12.14 -8.51
N TYR A 152 -4.14 -10.82 -8.69
CA TYR A 152 -5.25 -10.10 -9.32
C TYR A 152 -4.75 -8.91 -10.16
N PRO A 153 -5.42 -8.55 -11.25
CA PRO A 153 -5.05 -7.38 -12.04
C PRO A 153 -5.48 -6.07 -11.37
N VAL A 154 -4.62 -5.04 -11.43
CA VAL A 154 -5.07 -3.64 -11.28
C VAL A 154 -6.03 -3.29 -12.43
N PRO A 155 -6.88 -2.24 -12.30
CA PRO A 155 -7.69 -1.75 -13.42
C PRO A 155 -6.84 -1.51 -14.68
N THR A 156 -7.38 -1.89 -15.85
CA THR A 156 -6.65 -1.84 -17.13
C THR A 156 -7.40 -1.17 -18.28
N ASP A 157 -8.64 -0.78 -18.04
CA ASP A 157 -9.56 -0.13 -18.98
C ASP A 157 -9.52 1.41 -18.85
N ASP A 158 -8.42 1.93 -18.30
CA ASP A 158 -8.19 3.34 -17.99
C ASP A 158 -6.81 3.82 -18.50
N PRO A 159 -6.52 5.13 -18.43
CA PRO A 159 -5.24 5.67 -18.89
C PRO A 159 -4.02 5.04 -18.21
N ALA A 160 -4.10 4.74 -16.90
CA ALA A 160 -3.00 4.10 -16.18
C ALA A 160 -2.73 2.67 -16.70
N GLY A 161 -3.80 1.91 -16.98
CA GLY A 161 -3.75 0.61 -17.61
C GLY A 161 -3.16 0.64 -19.03
N ASN A 162 -3.55 1.64 -19.82
CA ASN A 162 -2.96 1.86 -21.15
C ASN A 162 -1.47 2.20 -21.06
N PHE A 163 -1.08 3.00 -20.08
CA PHE A 163 0.32 3.33 -19.82
C PHE A 163 1.14 2.10 -19.43
N LEU A 164 0.63 1.25 -18.52
CA LEU A 164 1.26 -0.03 -18.18
C LEU A 164 1.47 -0.91 -19.42
N ARG A 165 0.45 -1.02 -20.27
CA ARG A 165 0.50 -1.81 -21.51
C ARG A 165 1.54 -1.26 -22.49
N ALA A 166 1.60 0.07 -22.65
CA ALA A 166 2.57 0.73 -23.53
C ALA A 166 4.02 0.48 -23.08
N MET A 167 4.26 0.36 -21.77
CA MET A 167 5.56 -0.04 -21.20
C MET A 167 5.84 -1.55 -21.31
N GLY A 168 4.91 -2.36 -21.82
CA GLY A 168 5.04 -3.82 -21.86
C GLY A 168 4.92 -4.49 -20.48
N ARG A 169 4.31 -3.82 -19.50
CA ARG A 169 4.16 -4.33 -18.12
C ARG A 169 2.81 -5.02 -17.93
N HIS A 170 2.80 -6.12 -17.18
CA HIS A 170 1.55 -6.81 -16.81
C HIS A 170 0.82 -6.08 -15.68
N PRO A 171 -0.51 -6.22 -15.57
CA PRO A 171 -1.30 -5.54 -14.54
C PRO A 171 -1.46 -6.36 -13.24
N CYS A 172 -0.99 -7.60 -13.20
CA CYS A 172 -1.24 -8.49 -12.07
C CYS A 172 -0.36 -8.19 -10.87
N ARG A 173 -0.98 -7.89 -9.72
CA ARG A 173 -0.34 -7.89 -8.41
C ARG A 173 -0.24 -9.32 -7.88
N PRO A 174 0.85 -9.70 -7.19
CA PRO A 174 0.99 -11.03 -6.60
C PRO A 174 -0.04 -11.27 -5.50
N ALA A 175 -0.28 -12.52 -5.11
CA ALA A 175 -1.13 -12.82 -3.95
C ALA A 175 -0.59 -12.16 -2.68
N HIS A 176 -1.39 -11.29 -2.04
CA HIS A 176 -1.01 -10.59 -0.81
C HIS A 176 -2.20 -10.30 0.11
N VAL A 177 -1.92 -10.15 1.40
CA VAL A 177 -2.87 -9.72 2.45
C VAL A 177 -2.44 -8.38 3.01
N HIS A 178 -3.37 -7.44 3.12
CA HIS A 178 -3.13 -6.13 3.75
C HIS A 178 -3.33 -6.18 5.27
N PHE A 179 -2.51 -5.42 5.98
CA PHE A 179 -2.65 -5.15 7.39
C PHE A 179 -2.54 -3.65 7.65
N MET A 180 -3.32 -3.20 8.64
CA MET A 180 -3.26 -1.85 9.16
C MET A 180 -3.25 -1.94 10.68
N PHE A 181 -2.27 -1.30 11.31
CA PHE A 181 -2.13 -1.24 12.76
C PHE A 181 -2.31 0.19 13.21
N ASP A 182 -3.20 0.37 14.17
CA ASP A 182 -3.47 1.65 14.80
C ASP A 182 -3.52 1.45 16.31
N ARG A 183 -2.61 2.12 17.03
CA ARG A 183 -2.51 2.07 18.49
C ARG A 183 -1.94 3.40 18.99
N PRO A 184 -2.61 4.09 19.94
CA PRO A 184 -2.06 5.31 20.53
C PRO A 184 -0.64 5.12 21.08
N GLY A 185 0.25 6.05 20.72
CA GLY A 185 1.68 6.02 21.09
C GLY A 185 2.59 5.22 20.14
N TYR A 186 2.01 4.50 19.17
CA TYR A 186 2.73 3.72 18.17
C TYR A 186 2.52 4.32 16.78
N ASP A 187 3.55 4.21 15.95
CA ASP A 187 3.52 4.70 14.58
C ASP A 187 2.51 3.90 13.77
N HIS A 188 1.66 4.61 13.02
CA HIS A 188 0.68 3.97 12.16
C HIS A 188 1.40 3.09 11.14
N LEU A 189 0.99 1.83 11.01
CA LEU A 189 1.61 0.89 10.08
C LEU A 189 0.58 0.38 9.10
N ILE A 190 0.78 0.71 7.83
CA ILE A 190 0.13 0.07 6.70
C ILE A 190 1.14 -0.85 6.04
N THR A 191 0.82 -2.13 5.90
CA THR A 191 1.73 -3.10 5.30
C THR A 191 0.96 -4.20 4.57
N ALA A 192 1.67 -5.04 3.80
CA ALA A 192 1.08 -6.18 3.15
C ALA A 192 2.08 -7.34 3.09
N LEU A 193 1.62 -8.56 3.37
CA LEU A 193 2.43 -9.76 3.22
C LEU A 193 2.17 -10.41 1.87
N THR A 194 3.24 -10.67 1.12
CA THR A 194 3.19 -11.31 -0.20
C THR A 194 3.49 -12.79 -0.07
N ILE A 195 2.73 -13.64 -0.74
CA ILE A 195 2.93 -15.10 -0.67
C ILE A 195 4.13 -15.50 -1.53
N ARG A 196 5.08 -16.23 -0.92
CA ARG A 196 6.25 -16.75 -1.60
C ARG A 196 5.88 -17.70 -2.74
N GLY A 197 6.56 -17.55 -3.87
CA GLY A 197 6.39 -18.38 -5.07
C GLY A 197 5.22 -17.95 -5.95
N ASP A 198 4.58 -16.81 -5.66
CA ASP A 198 3.60 -16.23 -6.58
C ASP A 198 4.29 -15.82 -7.90
N ARG A 199 3.59 -16.05 -9.01
CA ARG A 199 4.11 -15.76 -10.37
C ARG A 199 4.57 -14.32 -10.54
N PHE A 200 3.96 -13.37 -9.83
CA PHE A 200 4.20 -11.94 -9.97
C PHE A 200 5.01 -11.34 -8.79
N GLU A 201 5.53 -12.18 -7.89
CA GLU A 201 6.27 -11.76 -6.69
C GLU A 201 7.38 -10.74 -7.00
N SER A 202 8.17 -10.97 -8.05
CA SER A 202 9.30 -10.12 -8.44
C SER A 202 8.95 -8.99 -9.41
N HIS A 203 7.68 -8.85 -9.82
CA HIS A 203 7.27 -7.93 -10.88
C HIS A 203 5.93 -7.22 -10.57
N ASP A 204 5.65 -6.92 -9.30
CA ASP A 204 4.41 -6.21 -8.91
C ASP A 204 4.28 -4.87 -9.68
N PRO A 205 3.19 -4.62 -10.42
CA PRO A 205 3.01 -3.41 -11.22
C PRO A 205 3.01 -2.11 -10.41
N VAL A 206 2.77 -2.21 -9.09
CA VAL A 206 2.78 -1.06 -8.17
C VAL A 206 3.96 -1.09 -7.19
N PHE A 207 4.92 -1.99 -7.43
CA PHE A 207 6.17 -2.10 -6.66
C PHE A 207 5.99 -2.37 -5.15
N GLY A 208 4.83 -2.87 -4.72
CA GLY A 208 4.50 -3.00 -3.29
C GLY A 208 5.20 -4.16 -2.58
N VAL A 209 5.91 -5.03 -3.29
CA VAL A 209 6.59 -6.20 -2.72
C VAL A 209 7.93 -5.80 -2.12
N LYS A 210 8.12 -6.15 -0.85
CA LYS A 210 9.39 -6.00 -0.12
C LYS A 210 9.87 -7.37 0.34
N LYS A 211 11.18 -7.62 0.25
CA LYS A 211 11.77 -8.94 0.57
C LYS A 211 11.43 -9.42 1.98
N SER A 212 11.43 -8.49 2.96
CA SER A 212 11.09 -8.74 4.37
C SER A 212 9.62 -9.14 4.58
N LEU A 213 8.74 -8.80 3.63
CA LEU A 213 7.29 -9.05 3.69
C LEU A 213 6.85 -10.26 2.84
N ILE A 214 7.79 -11.00 2.25
CA ILE A 214 7.50 -12.24 1.53
C ILE A 214 7.45 -13.40 2.52
N VAL A 215 6.31 -14.06 2.60
CA VAL A 215 6.01 -15.09 3.60
C VAL A 215 5.61 -16.42 2.99
N ASP A 216 5.93 -17.50 3.69
CA ASP A 216 5.56 -18.85 3.32
C ASP A 216 4.21 -19.27 3.92
N ILE A 217 3.42 -19.99 3.13
CA ILE A 217 2.23 -20.69 3.66
C ILE A 217 2.65 -22.09 4.11
N LYS A 218 2.65 -22.30 5.42
CA LYS A 218 2.93 -23.57 6.07
C LYS A 218 1.64 -24.39 6.27
N GLN A 219 1.74 -25.50 6.98
CA GLN A 219 0.59 -26.28 7.45
C GLN A 219 0.59 -26.35 8.99
N VAL A 220 -0.59 -26.46 9.58
CA VAL A 220 -0.75 -26.80 11.00
C VAL A 220 -0.33 -28.24 11.21
N THR A 221 0.80 -28.48 11.87
CA THR A 221 1.36 -29.84 12.05
C THR A 221 1.31 -30.35 13.49
N ALA A 222 1.12 -29.47 14.48
CA ALA A 222 1.16 -29.81 15.90
C ALA A 222 -0.22 -29.73 16.57
N GLU A 223 -0.61 -30.76 17.32
CA GLU A 223 -1.89 -30.78 18.06
C GLU A 223 -2.07 -29.62 19.05
N PRO A 224 -1.04 -29.18 19.81
CA PRO A 224 -1.18 -28.02 20.68
C PRO A 224 -1.49 -26.74 19.89
N MET A 225 -0.90 -26.57 18.71
CA MET A 225 -1.19 -25.44 17.82
C MET A 225 -2.61 -25.52 17.29
N ALA A 226 -3.02 -26.68 16.76
CA ALA A 226 -4.37 -26.94 16.28
C ALA A 226 -5.44 -26.60 17.33
N LYS A 227 -5.21 -27.00 18.59
CA LYS A 227 -6.07 -26.67 19.73
C LYS A 227 -6.04 -25.18 20.07
N LYS A 228 -4.87 -24.54 20.06
CA LYS A 228 -4.68 -23.12 20.36
C LYS A 228 -5.38 -22.23 19.34
N CYS A 229 -5.27 -22.55 18.05
CA CYS A 229 -5.87 -21.76 16.98
C CYS A 229 -7.31 -22.18 16.64
N GLY A 230 -7.77 -23.34 17.13
CA GLY A 230 -9.10 -23.88 16.86
C GLY A 230 -9.27 -24.45 15.45
N TYR A 231 -8.17 -24.88 14.80
CA TYR A 231 -8.16 -25.36 13.42
C TYR A 231 -7.51 -26.76 13.29
N PRO A 232 -7.97 -27.60 12.34
CA PRO A 232 -7.48 -28.96 12.20
C PRO A 232 -6.03 -29.03 11.68
N LEU A 233 -5.38 -30.16 11.95
CA LEU A 233 -4.08 -30.50 11.35
C LEU A 233 -4.17 -30.51 9.82
N GLY A 234 -3.07 -30.14 9.16
CA GLY A 234 -2.97 -30.03 7.70
C GLY A 234 -3.58 -28.76 7.10
N MET A 235 -4.29 -27.95 7.89
CA MET A 235 -4.81 -26.65 7.41
C MET A 235 -3.65 -25.71 7.07
N LYS A 236 -3.79 -24.94 5.99
CA LYS A 236 -2.80 -23.92 5.61
C LYS A 236 -2.69 -22.85 6.69
N LEU A 237 -1.46 -22.49 7.02
CA LEU A 237 -1.11 -21.55 8.08
C LEU A 237 -0.15 -20.49 7.54
N LEU A 238 -0.51 -19.23 7.70
CA LEU A 238 0.39 -18.10 7.55
C LEU A 238 0.67 -17.58 8.97
N GLU A 239 1.93 -17.60 9.37
CA GLU A 239 2.40 -17.09 10.65
C GLU A 239 3.40 -15.98 10.38
N HIS A 240 3.20 -14.83 11.03
CA HIS A 240 4.07 -13.68 10.88
C HIS A 240 4.03 -12.83 12.16
N GLU A 241 5.18 -12.29 12.54
CA GLU A 241 5.33 -11.37 13.66
C GLU A 241 5.48 -9.95 13.13
N PHE A 242 4.65 -9.03 13.63
CA PHE A 242 4.72 -7.62 13.28
C PHE A 242 5.40 -6.84 14.39
N VAL A 243 6.42 -6.07 14.03
CA VAL A 243 7.17 -5.19 14.94
C VAL A 243 6.78 -3.75 14.61
N VAL A 244 5.92 -3.17 15.44
CA VAL A 244 5.46 -1.78 15.32
C VAL A 244 6.23 -0.91 16.30
N VAL A 245 6.83 0.17 15.80
CA VAL A 245 7.65 1.10 16.60
C VAL A 245 6.80 2.19 17.24
N THR A 246 7.34 2.86 18.25
CA THR A 246 6.68 4.00 18.87
C THR A 246 6.69 5.22 17.95
N ASN A 247 5.74 6.15 18.16
CA ASN A 247 5.75 7.44 17.44
C ASN A 247 7.07 8.19 17.64
N ALA A 248 7.65 8.13 18.84
CA ALA A 248 8.90 8.82 19.16
C ALA A 248 10.09 8.28 18.36
N GLU A 249 10.21 6.96 18.24
CA GLU A 249 11.27 6.32 17.45
C GLU A 249 11.14 6.64 15.95
N ALA A 250 9.91 6.55 15.41
CA ALA A 250 9.64 6.87 14.02
C ALA A 250 9.94 8.35 13.70
N THR A 251 9.42 9.29 14.50
CA THR A 251 9.65 10.72 14.32
C THR A 251 11.14 11.07 14.43
N LYS A 252 11.86 10.48 15.39
CA LYS A 252 13.31 10.70 15.51
C LYS A 252 14.04 10.30 14.24
N LEU A 253 13.77 9.10 13.71
CA LEU A 253 14.44 8.60 12.51
C LEU A 253 14.09 9.44 11.26
N ARG A 254 12.82 9.82 11.10
CA ARG A 254 12.38 10.71 10.01
C ARG A 254 13.14 12.04 10.03
N ARG A 255 13.28 12.65 11.22
CA ARG A 255 14.01 13.92 11.39
C ARG A 255 15.50 13.77 11.05
N GLU A 256 16.16 12.73 11.55
CA GLU A 256 17.58 12.46 11.26
C GLU A 256 17.82 12.29 9.75
N LYS A 257 16.93 11.57 9.05
CA LYS A 257 17.03 11.35 7.60
C LYS A 257 16.71 12.60 6.78
N ALA A 258 15.71 13.37 7.19
CA ALA A 258 15.41 14.64 6.56
C ALA A 258 16.60 15.62 6.68
N GLN A 259 17.24 15.68 7.85
CA GLN A 259 18.45 16.49 8.05
C GLN A 259 19.61 16.02 7.16
N GLU A 260 19.84 14.71 7.06
CA GLU A 260 20.88 14.13 6.19
C GLU A 260 20.65 14.50 4.71
N ILE A 261 19.43 14.32 4.21
CA ILE A 261 19.09 14.48 2.78
C ILE A 261 18.95 15.95 2.41
N MET A 262 18.14 16.71 3.16
CA MET A 262 17.82 18.10 2.83
C MET A 262 18.92 19.06 3.27
N GLY A 263 19.66 18.73 4.33
CA GLY A 263 20.80 19.52 4.81
C GLY A 263 22.07 19.37 3.97
N CYS A 264 22.08 18.44 3.01
CA CYS A 264 23.20 18.28 2.08
C CYS A 264 23.54 19.61 1.40
N GLY A 265 24.83 19.94 1.33
CA GLY A 265 25.31 21.22 0.80
C GLY A 265 25.27 22.39 1.80
N GLY A 266 25.14 22.11 3.10
CA GLY A 266 25.19 23.13 4.17
C GLY A 266 23.87 23.88 4.39
N ARG A 267 22.77 23.39 3.82
CA ARG A 267 21.43 23.98 3.99
C ARG A 267 20.91 23.70 5.40
N LYS A 268 20.30 24.70 6.03
CA LYS A 268 19.64 24.51 7.32
C LYS A 268 18.25 23.90 7.13
N VAL A 269 17.93 22.89 7.93
CA VAL A 269 16.62 22.21 7.94
C VAL A 269 15.93 22.50 9.27
N ASP A 270 14.74 23.09 9.22
CA ASP A 270 13.86 23.29 10.37
C ASP A 270 12.60 22.39 10.23
N PHE A 271 11.82 22.28 11.31
CA PHE A 271 10.67 21.37 11.37
C PHE A 271 9.42 22.07 11.91
N TYR A 272 8.28 21.86 11.24
CA TYR A 272 6.97 22.32 11.69
C TYR A 272 6.00 21.14 11.69
N ASN A 273 5.43 20.79 12.86
CA ASN A 273 4.60 19.59 13.03
C ASN A 273 5.25 18.32 12.44
N ASP A 274 6.54 18.12 12.71
CA ASP A 274 7.38 17.02 12.21
C ASP A 274 7.64 17.01 10.69
N LEU A 275 7.08 17.95 9.92
CA LEU A 275 7.38 18.12 8.51
C LEU A 275 8.69 18.93 8.36
N PRO A 276 9.70 18.40 7.64
CA PRO A 276 10.94 19.11 7.38
C PRO A 276 10.75 20.17 6.29
N PHE A 277 11.38 21.33 6.46
CA PHE A 277 11.49 22.34 5.42
C PHE A 277 12.88 22.98 5.44
N LEU A 278 13.29 23.52 4.30
CA LEU A 278 14.52 24.30 4.21
C LEU A 278 14.29 25.65 4.90
N ALA A 279 15.08 25.94 5.92
CA ALA A 279 15.00 27.23 6.59
C ALA A 279 15.38 28.34 5.59
N VAL A 280 14.59 29.40 5.56
CA VAL A 280 14.90 30.61 4.81
C VAL A 280 15.54 31.58 5.81
N ASP A 281 16.76 32.05 5.52
CA ASP A 281 17.45 33.06 6.33
C ASP A 281 16.70 34.40 6.32
#